data_AF-A0AAF0ZAU3-F1
#
_entry.id   AF-A0AAF0ZAU3-F1
#
_cell.length_a   1.000
_cell.length_b   1.000
_cell.length_c   1.000
_cell.angle_alpha   90.00
_cell.angle_beta   90.00
_cell.angle_gamma   90.00
#
_symmetry.space_group_name_H-M   'P 1'
#
loop_
_entity.id
_entity.type
_entity.pdbx_description
1 polymer ?
#
loop_
_entity_poly.entity_id
_entity_poly.type
_entity_poly.pdbx_seq_one_letter_code
_entity_poly.pdbx_strand_id
1 'polypeptide(L)' 'MTTDSGANTSDGGDNQNSKRGDILIVDDQIENIQFLSTMLMDNGYEVRQVLSGKQALYQIRLIAHGIIKRMYICCRRF' A
#
# COMPACT_ATOMS: atom_id res chain seq x y z
N MET A 1 -24.59 28.35 34.81
CA MET A 1 -25.28 27.04 34.92
C MET A 1 -26.64 27.23 34.27
N THR A 2 -26.82 26.97 32.99
CA THR A 2 -26.62 25.69 32.30
C THR A 2 -25.87 25.87 30.98
N THR A 3 -24.77 25.15 30.85
CA THR A 3 -24.12 24.86 29.57
C THR A 3 -24.86 23.69 28.94
N ASP A 4 -25.55 23.92 27.83
CA ASP A 4 -26.01 22.86 26.94
C ASP A 4 -25.26 23.02 25.63
N SER A 5 -24.40 22.04 25.40
CA SER A 5 -23.60 21.84 24.24
C SER A 5 -24.46 21.22 23.13
N GLY A 6 -25.09 22.07 22.33
CA GLY A 6 -25.51 21.69 20.98
C GLY A 6 -24.28 21.55 20.10
N ALA A 7 -23.81 20.31 19.91
CA ALA A 7 -22.72 19.97 19.02
C ALA A 7 -23.08 20.34 17.57
N ASN A 8 -22.60 21.48 17.11
CA ASN A 8 -22.48 21.79 15.69
C ASN A 8 -21.39 20.88 15.12
N THR A 9 -21.75 19.65 14.73
CA THR A 9 -20.87 18.82 13.90
C THR A 9 -20.96 19.34 12.47
N SER A 10 -20.33 20.50 12.25
CA SER A 10 -19.94 20.95 10.94
C SER A 10 -18.64 20.23 10.63
N ASP A 11 -18.70 19.17 9.84
CA ASP A 11 -17.56 18.86 8.97
C ASP A 11 -18.07 18.14 7.72
N GLY A 12 -18.15 18.93 6.65
CA GLY A 12 -18.38 18.43 5.31
C GLY A 12 -17.06 18.12 4.62
N GLY A 13 -17.11 17.20 3.66
CA GLY A 13 -16.12 17.09 2.58
C GLY A 13 -14.76 16.49 2.97
N ASP A 14 -14.59 15.18 2.76
CA ASP A 14 -13.95 14.73 1.52
C ASP A 14 -13.80 13.19 1.53
N ASN A 15 -14.53 12.57 0.61
CA ASN A 15 -14.28 11.21 0.15
C ASN A 15 -12.96 11.18 -0.62
N GLN A 16 -11.83 11.18 0.08
CA GLN A 16 -10.53 10.84 -0.50
C GLN A 16 -9.88 9.77 0.36
N ASN A 17 -10.44 8.56 0.25
CA ASN A 17 -9.68 7.34 0.45
C ASN A 17 -8.62 7.23 -0.67
N SER A 18 -7.74 8.23 -0.76
CA SER A 18 -6.62 8.24 -1.67
C SER A 18 -5.52 7.43 -1.01
N LYS A 19 -5.70 6.10 -0.95
CA LYS A 19 -4.56 5.21 -0.75
C LYS A 19 -3.50 5.68 -1.74
N ARG A 20 -2.30 6.00 -1.25
CA ARG A 20 -1.29 6.75 -2.04
C ARG A 20 -0.86 5.99 -3.29
N GLY A 21 -1.10 4.69 -3.31
CA GLY A 21 -1.02 3.80 -4.45
C GLY A 21 -0.82 2.36 -3.99
N ASP A 22 -0.96 1.44 -4.92
CA ASP A 22 -0.62 0.03 -4.70
C ASP A 22 0.87 -0.18 -5.00
N ILE A 23 1.56 -0.89 -4.11
CA ILE A 23 2.97 -1.26 -4.25
C ILE A 23 3.10 -2.78 -4.25
N LEU A 24 3.81 -3.30 -5.24
CA LEU A 24 4.18 -4.71 -5.32
C LEU A 24 5.64 -4.88 -4.91
N ILE A 25 5.87 -5.62 -3.83
CA ILE A 25 7.21 -6.00 -3.33
C ILE A 25 7.52 -7.41 -3.82
N VAL A 26 8.69 -7.57 -4.45
CA VAL A 26 9.23 -8.85 -4.92
C VAL A 26 10.62 -9.04 -4.31
N ASP A 27 10.73 -9.94 -3.34
CA ASP A 27 12.00 -10.26 -2.67
C ASP A 27 11.99 -11.75 -2.29
N ASP A 28 13.13 -12.40 -2.24
CA ASP A 28 13.26 -13.82 -1.88
C ASP A 28 13.37 -14.04 -0.37
N GLN A 29 13.68 -12.98 0.39
CA GLN A 29 13.79 -13.00 1.84
C GLN A 29 12.55 -12.42 2.53
N ILE A 30 11.92 -13.23 3.40
CA ILE A 30 10.70 -12.84 4.12
C ILE A 30 10.97 -11.64 5.04
N GLU A 31 12.15 -11.56 5.65
CA GLU A 31 12.51 -10.47 6.56
C GLU A 31 12.53 -9.12 5.83
N ASN A 32 13.07 -9.09 4.61
CA ASN A 32 13.10 -7.89 3.77
C ASN A 32 11.69 -7.44 3.39
N ILE A 33 10.84 -8.39 3.00
CA ILE A 33 9.45 -8.12 2.64
C ILE A 33 8.70 -7.53 3.83
N GLN A 34 8.79 -8.15 5.00
CA GLN A 34 8.09 -7.70 6.20
C GLN A 34 8.54 -6.30 6.59
N PHE A 35 9.85 -6.05 6.60
CA PHE A 35 10.41 -4.74 6.91
C PHE A 35 9.91 -3.64 5.96
N LEU A 36 10.01 -3.86 4.63
CA LEU A 36 9.51 -2.90 3.64
C LEU A 36 7.99 -2.75 3.71
N SER A 37 7.26 -3.84 3.95
CA SER A 37 5.80 -3.80 4.04
C SER A 37 5.34 -2.93 5.19
N THR A 38 5.91 -3.10 6.38
CA THR A 38 5.57 -2.27 7.54
C THR A 38 5.85 -0.79 7.25
N MET A 39 7.04 -0.46 6.73
CA MET A 39 7.37 0.93 6.40
C MET A 39 6.41 1.54 5.37
N LEU A 40 6.05 0.81 4.32
CA LEU A 40 5.18 1.33 3.28
C LEU A 40 3.72 1.43 3.74
N MET A 41 3.25 0.48 4.56
CA MET A 41 1.94 0.53 5.16
C MET A 41 1.80 1.73 6.12
N ASP A 42 2.82 1.98 6.94
CA ASP A 42 2.88 3.15 7.83
C ASP A 42 2.83 4.48 7.05
N ASN A 43 3.29 4.48 5.80
CA ASN A 43 3.26 5.63 4.90
C ASN A 43 1.95 5.78 4.10
N GLY A 44 0.96 4.91 4.35
CA GLY A 44 -0.37 4.96 3.72
C GLY A 44 -0.46 4.30 2.34
N TYR A 45 0.44 3.36 2.04
CA TYR A 45 0.38 2.54 0.82
C TYR A 45 -0.30 1.20 1.08
N GLU A 46 -0.95 0.66 0.06
CA GLU A 46 -1.40 -0.74 0.05
C GLU A 46 -0.30 -1.61 -0.53
N VAL A 47 0.18 -2.56 0.28
CA VAL A 47 1.35 -3.35 -0.06
C VAL A 47 0.91 -4.77 -0.41
N ARG A 48 1.35 -5.24 -1.57
CA ARG A 48 1.22 -6.63 -2.01
C ARG A 48 2.59 -7.27 -2.07
N GLN A 49 2.72 -8.46 -1.50
CA GLN A 49 3.98 -9.15 -1.33
C GLN A 49 4.02 -10.40 -2.23
N VAL A 50 5.14 -10.65 -2.90
CA VAL A 50 5.40 -11.87 -3.67
C VAL A 50 6.84 -12.33 -3.47
N LEU A 51 7.01 -13.65 -3.35
CA LEU A 51 8.31 -14.27 -3.05
C LEU A 51 9.11 -14.63 -4.29
N SER A 52 8.51 -14.52 -5.48
CA SER A 52 9.18 -14.90 -6.73
C SER A 52 8.86 -13.96 -7.88
N GLY A 53 9.85 -13.74 -8.75
CA GLY A 53 9.68 -12.97 -9.98
C GLY A 53 8.60 -13.53 -10.91
N LYS A 54 8.39 -14.86 -10.94
CA LYS A 54 7.33 -15.48 -11.75
C LYS A 54 5.93 -15.09 -11.27
N GLN A 55 5.71 -15.10 -9.94
CA GLN A 55 4.46 -14.62 -9.34
C GLN A 55 4.28 -13.11 -9.56
N ALA A 56 5.37 -12.33 -9.50
CA ALA A 56 5.32 -10.91 -9.80
C ALA A 56 4.87 -10.65 -11.25
N LEU A 57 5.46 -11.32 -12.23
CA LEU A 57 5.07 -11.22 -13.64
C LEU A 57 3.61 -11.62 -13.88
N TYR A 58 3.14 -12.66 -13.20
CA TYR A 58 1.73 -13.04 -13.25
C TYR A 58 0.83 -11.93 -12.69
N GLN A 59 1.18 -11.37 -11.53
CA GLN A 59 0.42 -10.28 -10.94
C GLN A 59 0.43 -9.02 -11.80
N ILE A 60 1.56 -8.63 -12.38
CA ILE A 60 1.65 -7.46 -13.27
C ILE A 60 0.69 -7.62 -14.45
N ARG A 61 0.60 -8.83 -15.03
CA ARG A 61 -0.33 -9.13 -16.12
C ARG A 61 -1.79 -9.03 -15.68
N LEU A 62 -2.11 -9.45 -14.47
CA LEU A 62 -3.46 -9.33 -13.90
C LEU A 62 -3.82 -7.88 -13.54
N ILE A 63 -2.86 -7.12 -13.03
CA ILE A 63 -3.05 -5.77 -12.50
C ILE A 63 -2.97 -4.72 -13.63
N ALA A 64 -2.69 -5.09 -14.89
CA ALA A 64 -2.47 -4.18 -16.02
C ALA A 64 -3.59 -3.15 -16.34
N HIS A 65 -4.70 -3.14 -15.59
CA HIS A 65 -5.71 -2.07 -15.59
C HIS A 65 -5.59 -1.07 -14.43
N GLY A 66 -4.58 -1.17 -13.57
CA GLY A 66 -4.37 -0.33 -12.39
C GLY A 66 -2.89 0.05 -12.20
N ILE A 67 -2.65 1.30 -11.83
CA ILE A 67 -1.35 1.96 -11.82
C ILE A 67 -0.45 1.38 -10.71
N ILE A 68 0.43 0.43 -11.04
CA ILE A 68 1.52 0.03 -10.11
C ILE A 68 2.53 1.17 -10.07
N LYS A 69 2.52 1.94 -8.98
CA LYS A 69 3.33 3.17 -8.86
C LYS A 69 4.82 2.88 -8.63
N ARG A 70 5.17 1.74 -8.03
CA ARG A 70 6.56 1.32 -7.77
C ARG A 70 6.64 -0.19 -7.66
N MET A 71 7.61 -0.78 -8.35
CA MET A 71 7.95 -2.19 -8.26
C MET A 71 9.35 -2.34 -7.70
N TYR A 72 9.46 -3.01 -6.55
CA TYR A 72 10.75 -3.33 -5.95
C TYR A 72 11.03 -4.80 -6.22
N ILE A 73 11.92 -5.07 -7.18
CA ILE A 73 12.52 -6.40 -7.38
C ILE A 73 13.88 -6.36 -6.69
N CYS A 74 13.99 -7.04 -5.54
CA CYS A 74 15.28 -7.43 -5.03
C CYS A 74 15.61 -8.78 -5.66
N CYS A 75 16.23 -8.76 -6.83
CA CYS A 75 16.98 -9.92 -7.30
C CYS A 75 18.34 -9.86 -6.60
N ARG A 76 18.54 -10.67 -5.55
CA ARG A 76 19.91 -11.11 -5.25
C ARG A 76 20.43 -11.77 -6.52
N ARG A 77 21.47 -11.17 -7.08
CA ARG A 77 22.23 -11.67 -8.24
C ARG A 77 22.61 -13.14 -7.96
N PHE A 78 22.63 -13.96 -9.03
CA PHE A 78 23.36 -15.23 -9.12
C PHE A 78 24.61 -15.28 -8.24
#